data_AF-A0A6N8Z668-F1
#
_entry.id   AF-A0A6N8Z668-F1
#
_cell.length_a   1.000
_cell.length_b   1.000
_cell.length_c   1.000
_cell.angle_alpha   90.00
_cell.angle_beta   90.00
_cell.angle_gamma   90.00
#
_symmetry.space_group_name_H-M   'P 1'
#
loop_
_entity.id
_entity.type
_entity.pdbx_description
1 polymer ?
#
loop_
_entity_poly.entity_id
_entity_poly.type
_entity_poly.pdbx_seq_one_letter_code
_entity_poly.pdbx_strand_id
1 'polypeptide(L)'
;MTSRRSIATSSLETRLARYRSQALRLLDSAQTAMTRGQWNQSEELLWGSLVAAARGVALWHGEPSDSDDVLRDFVRRLGEQERDRYIRDAFDYLSALADATERVRERRSRVDYLFLAMDDVTEAVERLVARIPGGDMPIPPVNPGDSVADFAR
;
A
#
# COMPACT_ATOMS: atom_id res chain seq x y z
N MET A 1 -23.84 -9.87 -27.48
CA MET A 1 -24.06 -9.43 -26.07
C MET A 1 -22.80 -9.68 -25.24
N THR A 2 -21.68 -9.02 -25.57
CA THR A 2 -20.35 -9.33 -24.99
C THR A 2 -19.67 -8.13 -24.33
N SER A 3 -20.24 -6.93 -24.41
CA SER A 3 -19.54 -5.67 -24.04
C SER A 3 -19.46 -5.35 -22.54
N ARG A 4 -20.36 -5.81 -21.68
CA ARG A 4 -20.33 -5.40 -20.26
C ARG A 4 -19.27 -6.14 -19.43
N ARG A 5 -18.89 -7.36 -19.82
CA ARG A 5 -17.95 -8.19 -19.07
C ARG A 5 -16.49 -7.78 -19.30
N SER A 6 -16.11 -7.33 -20.50
CA SER A 6 -14.73 -6.88 -20.76
C SER A 6 -14.41 -5.50 -20.17
N ILE A 7 -15.38 -4.58 -20.14
CA ILE A 7 -15.21 -3.23 -19.58
C ILE A 7 -15.06 -3.27 -18.05
N ALA A 8 -15.77 -4.18 -17.37
CA ALA A 8 -15.67 -4.34 -15.92
C ALA A 8 -14.30 -4.92 -15.51
N THR A 9 -13.76 -5.86 -16.28
CA THR A 9 -12.43 -6.45 -16.04
C THR A 9 -11.31 -5.43 -16.27
N SER A 10 -11.36 -4.63 -17.33
CA SER A 10 -10.34 -3.59 -17.59
C SER A 10 -10.37 -2.45 -16.54
N SER A 11 -11.54 -2.12 -16.01
CA SER A 11 -11.68 -1.15 -14.91
C SER A 11 -11.06 -1.66 -13.61
N LEU A 12 -11.26 -2.95 -13.29
CA LEU A 12 -10.65 -3.60 -12.12
C LEU A 12 -9.12 -3.62 -12.26
N GLU A 13 -8.58 -4.10 -13.38
CA GLU A 13 -7.15 -4.14 -13.67
C GLU A 13 -6.50 -2.75 -13.54
N THR A 14 -7.16 -1.71 -14.08
CA THR A 14 -6.69 -0.32 -13.96
C THR A 14 -6.62 0.15 -12.50
N ARG A 15 -7.59 -0.24 -11.67
CA ARG A 15 -7.59 0.11 -10.24
C ARG A 15 -6.50 -0.64 -9.48
N LEU A 16 -6.33 -1.93 -9.74
CA LEU A 16 -5.28 -2.76 -9.14
C LEU A 16 -3.88 -2.24 -9.48
N ALA A 17 -3.63 -1.94 -10.76
CA ALA A 17 -2.38 -1.33 -11.21
C ALA A 17 -2.10 0.00 -10.50
N ARG A 18 -3.13 0.85 -10.34
CA ARG A 18 -3.01 2.12 -9.62
C ARG A 18 -2.61 1.94 -8.16
N TYR A 19 -3.28 1.06 -7.42
CA TYR A 19 -2.94 0.79 -6.01
C TYR A 19 -1.52 0.26 -5.87
N ARG A 20 -1.14 -0.68 -6.73
CA ARG A 20 0.22 -1.25 -6.77
C ARG A 20 1.28 -0.16 -7.01
N SER A 21 1.13 0.63 -8.06
CA SER A 21 2.10 1.68 -8.38
C SER A 21 2.12 2.78 -7.34
N GLN A 22 0.98 3.10 -6.72
CA GLN A 22 0.94 4.05 -5.60
C GLN A 22 1.72 3.53 -4.39
N ALA A 23 1.50 2.27 -4.00
CA ALA A 23 2.21 1.64 -2.89
C ALA A 23 3.74 1.68 -3.12
N LEU A 24 4.20 1.25 -4.29
CA LEU A 24 5.62 1.22 -4.63
C LEU A 24 6.27 2.62 -4.66
N ARG A 25 5.59 3.62 -5.26
CA ARG A 25 6.11 5.01 -5.27
C ARG A 25 6.22 5.60 -3.87
N LEU A 26 5.22 5.34 -3.02
CA LEU A 26 5.25 5.81 -1.63
C LEU A 26 6.34 5.11 -0.83
N LEU A 27 6.54 3.80 -1.04
CA LEU A 27 7.59 3.03 -0.37
C LEU A 27 9.00 3.56 -0.73
N ASP A 28 9.28 3.74 -2.02
CA ASP A 28 10.54 4.31 -2.51
C ASP A 28 10.79 5.72 -1.94
N SER A 29 9.74 6.55 -1.91
CA SER A 29 9.80 7.88 -1.30
C SER A 29 10.07 7.81 0.20
N ALA A 30 9.49 6.84 0.91
CA ALA A 30 9.69 6.65 2.35
C ALA A 30 11.13 6.23 2.67
N GLN A 31 11.70 5.31 1.90
CA GLN A 31 13.10 4.88 2.03
C GLN A 31 14.06 6.06 1.77
N THR A 32 13.76 6.88 0.76
CA THR A 32 14.52 8.11 0.49
C THR A 32 14.42 9.10 1.66
N ALA A 33 13.23 9.31 2.22
CA ALA A 33 13.03 10.18 3.39
C ALA A 33 13.81 9.67 4.62
N MET A 34 13.80 8.36 4.85
CA MET A 34 14.53 7.71 5.94
C MET A 34 16.03 7.97 5.84
N THR A 35 16.65 7.69 4.69
CA THR A 35 18.10 7.91 4.52
C THR A 35 18.52 9.38 4.72
N ARG A 36 17.59 10.33 4.57
CA ARG A 36 17.78 11.77 4.79
C ARG A 36 17.50 12.24 6.22
N GLY A 37 17.10 11.35 7.12
CA GLY A 37 16.71 11.72 8.49
C GLY A 37 15.33 12.32 8.64
N GLN A 38 14.47 12.19 7.62
CA GLN A 38 13.11 12.75 7.61
C GLN A 38 12.11 11.72 8.16
N TRP A 39 12.25 11.36 9.44
CA TRP A 39 11.56 10.23 10.07
C TRP A 39 10.03 10.33 9.98
N ASN A 40 9.44 11.46 10.39
CA ASN A 40 7.98 11.65 10.34
C ASN A 40 7.44 11.55 8.91
N GLN A 41 8.20 12.06 7.93
CA GLN A 41 7.80 11.98 6.53
C GLN A 41 7.87 10.55 6.02
N SER A 42 8.90 9.79 6.42
CA SER A 42 9.05 8.38 6.09
C SER A 42 7.90 7.55 6.66
N GLU A 43 7.54 7.78 7.93
CA GLU A 43 6.40 7.14 8.60
C GLU A 43 5.08 7.40 7.87
N GLU A 44 4.77 8.65 7.54
CA GLU A 44 3.56 9.01 6.80
C GLU A 44 3.50 8.33 5.42
N LEU A 45 4.63 8.28 4.71
CA LEU A 45 4.73 7.64 3.41
C LEU A 45 4.57 6.11 3.52
N LEU A 46 5.14 5.48 4.56
CA LEU A 46 4.95 4.05 4.83
C LEU A 46 3.49 3.72 5.19
N TRP A 47 2.82 4.57 5.97
CA TRP A 47 1.39 4.44 6.21
C TRP A 47 0.60 4.45 4.91
N GLY A 48 0.82 5.46 4.07
CA GLY A 48 0.14 5.57 2.77
C GLY A 48 0.44 4.38 1.85
N SER A 49 1.68 3.88 1.87
CA SER A 49 2.10 2.72 1.08
C SER A 49 1.37 1.44 1.51
N LEU A 50 1.34 1.16 2.82
CA LEU A 50 0.65 0.00 3.38
C LEU A 50 -0.86 0.03 3.09
N VAL A 51 -1.51 1.17 3.29
CA VAL A 51 -2.94 1.34 3.01
C VAL A 51 -3.24 1.13 1.52
N ALA A 52 -2.40 1.67 0.62
CA ALA A 52 -2.57 1.47 -0.81
C ALA A 52 -2.43 -0.01 -1.20
N ALA A 53 -1.44 -0.71 -0.65
CA ALA A 53 -1.23 -2.13 -0.89
C ALA A 53 -2.42 -2.96 -0.36
N ALA A 54 -2.85 -2.71 0.88
CA ALA A 54 -4.00 -3.37 1.50
C ALA A 54 -5.29 -3.18 0.69
N ARG A 55 -5.57 -1.96 0.22
CA ARG A 55 -6.73 -1.67 -0.64
C ARG A 55 -6.68 -2.43 -1.96
N GLY A 56 -5.49 -2.54 -2.56
CA GLY A 56 -5.28 -3.31 -3.79
C GLY A 56 -5.61 -4.80 -3.58
N VAL A 57 -5.12 -5.40 -2.50
CA VAL A 57 -5.39 -6.80 -2.16
C VAL A 57 -6.87 -7.00 -1.80
N ALA A 58 -7.45 -6.13 -0.98
CA ALA A 58 -8.86 -6.20 -0.61
C ALA A 58 -9.79 -6.10 -1.85
N LEU A 59 -9.47 -5.19 -2.78
CA LEU A 59 -10.16 -5.09 -4.06
C LEU A 59 -10.05 -6.37 -4.90
N TRP A 60 -8.87 -6.99 -4.94
CA TRP A 60 -8.66 -8.26 -5.64
C TRP A 60 -9.48 -9.41 -5.05
N HIS A 61 -9.65 -9.44 -3.73
CA HIS A 61 -10.48 -10.41 -3.02
C HIS A 61 -11.99 -10.11 -3.08
N GLY A 62 -12.40 -9.01 -3.73
CA GLY A 62 -13.81 -8.61 -3.82
C GLY A 62 -14.36 -7.96 -2.54
N GLU A 63 -13.49 -7.55 -1.63
CA GLU A 63 -13.80 -6.88 -0.35
C GLU A 63 -13.24 -5.44 -0.31
N PRO A 64 -13.50 -4.56 -1.30
CA PRO A 64 -12.94 -3.22 -1.28
C PRO A 64 -13.43 -2.44 -0.05
N SER A 65 -12.50 -1.75 0.62
CA SER A 65 -12.82 -0.91 1.78
C SER A 65 -12.02 0.40 1.75
N ASP A 66 -12.70 1.49 2.09
CA ASP A 66 -12.08 2.79 2.33
C ASP A 66 -11.78 3.05 3.81
N SER A 67 -12.35 2.24 4.73
CA SER A 67 -12.12 2.33 6.18
C SER A 67 -10.84 1.61 6.58
N ASP A 68 -9.97 2.32 7.30
CA ASP A 68 -8.68 1.79 7.78
C ASP A 68 -8.87 0.65 8.79
N ASP A 69 -9.89 0.71 9.67
CA ASP A 69 -10.19 -0.36 10.63
C ASP A 69 -10.60 -1.65 9.91
N VAL A 70 -11.45 -1.53 8.90
CA VAL A 70 -11.89 -2.68 8.08
C VAL A 70 -10.72 -3.25 7.29
N LEU A 71 -9.83 -2.39 6.76
CA LEU A 71 -8.61 -2.83 6.06
C LEU A 71 -7.64 -3.52 7.01
N ARG A 72 -7.46 -3.02 8.23
CA ARG A 72 -6.64 -3.66 9.27
C ARG A 72 -7.15 -5.04 9.61
N ASP A 73 -8.46 -5.17 9.84
CA ASP A 73 -9.07 -6.47 10.10
C ASP A 73 -8.95 -7.43 8.91
N PHE A 74 -9.14 -6.93 7.68
CA PHE A 74 -8.92 -7.72 6.47
C PHE A 74 -7.48 -8.24 6.37
N VAL A 75 -6.50 -7.35 6.50
CA VAL A 75 -5.06 -7.69 6.41
C VAL A 75 -4.67 -8.70 7.48
N ARG A 76 -5.15 -8.51 8.72
CA ARG A 76 -4.93 -9.47 9.82
C ARG A 76 -5.48 -10.86 9.47
N ARG A 77 -6.75 -10.94 9.05
CA ARG A 77 -7.39 -12.22 8.65
C ARG A 77 -6.64 -12.88 7.49
N LEU A 78 -6.22 -12.11 6.50
CA LEU A 78 -5.45 -12.61 5.36
C LEU A 78 -4.13 -13.22 5.82
N GLY A 79 -3.37 -12.53 6.68
CA GLY A 79 -2.12 -13.03 7.22
C GLY A 79 -2.29 -14.30 8.07
N GLU A 80 -3.37 -14.41 8.84
CA GLU A 80 -3.73 -15.63 9.57
C GLU A 80 -4.02 -16.81 8.63
N GLN A 81 -4.83 -16.58 7.59
CA GLN A 81 -5.21 -17.59 6.61
C GLN A 81 -4.00 -18.12 5.84
N GLU A 82 -3.11 -17.22 5.43
CA GLU A 82 -1.92 -17.56 4.64
C GLU A 82 -0.71 -17.97 5.50
N ARG A 83 -0.82 -17.86 6.83
CA ARG A 83 0.28 -18.04 7.78
C ARG A 83 1.47 -17.11 7.49
N ASP A 84 1.18 -15.91 7.02
CA ASP A 84 2.16 -14.87 6.74
C ASP A 84 2.17 -13.84 7.88
N ARG A 85 3.16 -13.98 8.78
CA ARG A 85 3.28 -13.09 9.94
C ARG A 85 3.45 -11.63 9.55
N TYR A 86 4.10 -11.34 8.42
CA TYR A 86 4.40 -9.97 8.04
C TYR A 86 3.15 -9.24 7.57
N ILE A 87 2.26 -9.96 6.90
CA ILE A 87 0.93 -9.45 6.57
C ILE A 87 0.08 -9.33 7.82
N ARG A 88 0.04 -10.38 8.65
CA ARG A 88 -0.79 -10.41 9.85
C ARG A 88 -0.52 -9.21 10.77
N ASP A 89 0.76 -8.91 10.98
CA ASP A 89 1.23 -7.92 11.95
C ASP A 89 1.54 -6.56 11.29
N ALA A 90 1.19 -6.38 10.00
CA ALA A 90 1.60 -5.21 9.22
C ALA A 90 1.24 -3.86 9.86
N PHE A 91 0.02 -3.74 10.39
CA PHE A 91 -0.42 -2.53 11.07
C PHE A 91 0.20 -2.37 12.46
N ASP A 92 0.54 -3.47 13.13
CA ASP A 92 1.23 -3.42 14.42
C ASP A 92 2.68 -2.94 14.23
N TYR A 93 3.36 -3.36 13.16
CA TYR A 93 4.67 -2.81 12.80
C TYR A 93 4.63 -1.32 12.52
N LEU A 94 3.56 -0.84 11.87
CA LEU A 94 3.39 0.58 11.59
C LEU A 94 3.15 1.39 12.88
N SER A 95 2.40 0.85 13.84
CA SER A 95 2.30 1.45 15.18
C SER A 95 3.63 1.45 15.93
N ALA A 96 4.39 0.35 15.85
CA ALA A 96 5.72 0.27 16.45
C ALA A 96 6.71 1.26 15.82
N LEU A 97 6.59 1.52 14.51
CA LEU A 97 7.37 2.53 13.81
C LEU A 97 7.06 3.94 14.32
N ALA A 98 5.77 4.31 14.45
CA ALA A 98 5.37 5.60 14.99
C ALA A 98 5.93 5.84 16.41
N ASP A 99 5.86 4.81 17.27
CA ASP A 99 6.47 4.85 18.59
C ASP A 99 8.00 5.03 18.54
N ALA A 100 8.68 4.35 17.61
CA ALA A 100 10.11 4.47 17.42
C ALA A 100 10.51 5.87 16.91
N THR A 101 9.75 6.44 15.97
CA THR A 101 9.94 7.79 15.45
C THR A 101 9.87 8.82 16.58
N GLU A 102 8.85 8.74 17.43
CA GLU A 102 8.69 9.66 18.55
C GLU A 102 9.85 9.53 19.56
N ARG A 103 10.26 8.30 19.90
CA ARG A 103 11.40 8.09 20.80
C ARG A 103 12.71 8.63 20.24
N VAL A 104 12.96 8.49 18.93
CA VAL A 104 14.15 9.06 18.28
C VAL A 104 14.10 10.59 18.32
N ARG A 105 12.94 11.18 18.04
CA ARG A 105 12.72 12.63 18.12
C ARG A 105 12.99 13.17 19.52
N GLU A 106 12.54 12.47 20.55
CA GLU A 106 12.76 12.82 21.95
C GLU A 106 14.19 12.48 22.45
N ARG A 107 15.06 11.92 21.59
CA ARG A 107 16.40 11.40 21.92
C ARG A 107 16.40 10.32 23.00
N ARG A 108 15.28 9.59 23.12
CA ARG A 108 15.07 8.50 24.08
C ARG A 108 15.40 7.13 23.52
N SER A 109 15.78 7.04 22.24
CA SER A 109 16.17 5.77 21.60
C SER A 109 17.27 5.97 20.55
N ARG A 110 17.94 4.87 20.21
CA ARG A 110 18.91 4.80 19.11
C ARG A 110 18.18 4.67 17.78
N VAL A 111 18.76 5.27 16.74
CA VAL A 111 18.22 5.26 15.38
C VAL A 111 18.16 3.83 14.80
N ASP A 112 19.03 2.92 15.23
CA ASP A 112 19.03 1.52 14.76
C ASP A 112 17.67 0.82 14.94
N TYR A 113 16.95 1.13 16.03
CA TYR A 113 15.62 0.55 16.27
C TYR A 113 14.56 1.08 15.29
N LEU A 114 14.73 2.31 14.80
CA LEU A 114 13.85 2.91 13.80
C LEU A 114 14.02 2.20 12.45
N PHE A 115 15.26 1.90 12.06
CA PHE A 115 15.54 1.14 10.85
C PHE A 115 14.93 -0.27 10.90
N LEU A 116 15.04 -0.96 12.04
CA LEU A 116 14.43 -2.29 12.21
C LEU A 116 12.90 -2.23 12.06
N ALA A 117 12.24 -1.28 12.73
CA ALA A 117 10.79 -1.11 12.62
C ALA A 117 10.36 -0.77 11.18
N MET A 118 11.17 -0.01 10.45
CA MET A 118 10.93 0.30 9.05
C MET A 118 11.07 -0.91 8.12
N ASP A 119 12.06 -1.77 8.35
CA ASP A 119 12.28 -2.97 7.55
C ASP A 119 11.07 -3.92 7.68
N ASP A 120 10.51 -4.04 8.88
CA ASP A 120 9.31 -4.86 9.12
C ASP A 120 8.08 -4.32 8.34
N VAL A 121 7.88 -3.00 8.29
CA VAL A 121 6.78 -2.39 7.50
C VAL A 121 7.05 -2.54 6.00
N THR A 122 8.29 -2.34 5.57
CA THR A 122 8.71 -2.49 4.16
C THR A 122 8.42 -3.91 3.65
N GLU A 123 8.83 -4.93 4.41
CA GLU A 123 8.58 -6.33 4.08
C GLU A 123 7.07 -6.63 3.99
N ALA A 124 6.26 -6.08 4.89
CA ALA A 124 4.81 -6.23 4.85
C ALA A 124 4.18 -5.61 3.60
N VAL A 125 4.63 -4.40 3.21
CA VAL A 125 4.18 -3.72 1.98
C VAL A 125 4.53 -4.54 0.75
N GLU A 126 5.78 -4.99 0.62
CA GLU A 126 6.25 -5.75 -0.53
C GLU A 126 5.48 -7.06 -0.70
N ARG A 127 5.20 -7.75 0.41
CA ARG A 127 4.37 -8.96 0.42
C ARG A 127 2.93 -8.70 -0.01
N LEU A 128 2.31 -7.62 0.46
CA LEU A 128 0.96 -7.24 0.03
C LEU A 128 0.95 -6.87 -1.46
N VAL A 129 1.93 -6.09 -1.93
CA VAL A 129 2.07 -5.74 -3.34
C VAL A 129 2.23 -6.98 -4.22
N ALA A 130 3.01 -7.98 -3.80
CA ALA A 130 3.19 -9.22 -4.53
C ALA A 130 1.88 -9.99 -4.77
N ARG A 131 0.84 -9.74 -3.96
CA ARG A 131 -0.49 -10.35 -4.07
C ARG A 131 -1.46 -9.57 -4.97
N ILE A 132 -1.09 -8.36 -5.41
CA ILE A 132 -1.87 -7.57 -6.36
C ILE A 132 -1.51 -8.02 -7.78
N PRO A 133 -2.47 -8.58 -8.56
CA PRO A 133 -2.23 -8.97 -9.95
C PRO A 133 -1.85 -7.78 -10.84
N GLY A 134 -1.07 -8.02 -11.89
CA GLY A 134 -0.77 -7.02 -12.94
C GLY A 134 0.50 -6.20 -12.74
N GLY A 135 1.50 -6.74 -12.03
CA GLY A 135 2.77 -6.04 -11.74
C GLY A 135 3.64 -5.65 -12.93
N ASP A 136 3.39 -6.22 -14.11
CA ASP A 136 4.14 -5.95 -15.34
C ASP A 136 3.41 -5.03 -16.33
N MET A 137 2.21 -4.51 -15.99
CA MET A 137 1.55 -3.56 -16.88
C MET A 137 2.08 -2.14 -16.65
N PRO A 138 2.78 -1.53 -17.62
CA PRO A 138 3.06 -0.10 -17.56
C PRO A 138 1.73 0.64 -17.49
N ILE A 139 1.56 1.49 -16.48
CA ILE A 139 0.42 2.40 -16.42
C ILE A 139 0.49 3.24 -17.70
N PRO A 140 -0.47 3.17 -18.63
CA PRO A 140 -0.47 4.09 -19.76
C PRO A 140 -0.54 5.51 -19.18
N PRO A 141 0.27 6.46 -19.69
CA PRO A 141 0.16 7.84 -19.25
C PRO A 141 -1.28 8.27 -19.43
N VAL A 142 -1.91 8.72 -18.33
CA VAL A 142 -3.22 9.35 -18.41
C VAL A 142 -3.03 10.62 -19.22
N ASN A 143 -3.44 10.58 -20.48
CA ASN A 143 -3.44 11.78 -21.32
C ASN A 143 -4.50 12.72 -20.76
N PRO A 144 -4.19 13.99 -20.47
CA PRO A 144 -5.17 14.99 -20.03
C PRO A 144 -6.23 15.34 -21.09
N GLY A 145 -6.33 14.56 -22.18
CA GLY A 145 -7.33 14.66 -23.24
C GLY A 145 -8.47 13.63 -23.16
N ASP A 146 -8.40 12.61 -22.29
CA ASP A 146 -9.50 11.66 -22.08
C ASP A 146 -10.58 12.29 -21.19
N SER A 147 -11.21 13.33 -21.72
CA SER A 147 -12.40 13.94 -21.14
C SER A 147 -13.60 13.02 -21.34
N VAL A 148 -14.40 12.89 -20.28
CA VAL A 148 -15.66 12.14 -20.12
C VAL A 148 -16.81 12.53 -21.09
N ALA A 149 -16.51 13.12 -22.25
CA ALA A 149 -17.50 13.69 -23.16
C ALA A 149 -18.08 12.72 -24.21
N ASP A 150 -17.48 11.54 -24.44
CA ASP A 150 -17.93 10.66 -25.54
C ASP A 150 -19.01 9.62 -25.18
N PHE A 151 -19.59 9.68 -23.97
CA PHE A 151 -20.67 8.76 -23.56
C PHE A 151 -22.10 9.29 -23.75
N ALA A 152 -22.30 10.33 -24.57
CA ALA A 152 -23.64 10.82 -24.93
C ALA A 152 -23.85 10.82 -26.45
N ARG A 153 -24.08 9.64 -27.03
CA ARG A 153 -24.84 9.46 -28.28
C ARG A 153 -25.66 8.19 -28.24
#